data_AF-A0A5K1FYK1-F1
#
_entry.id   AF-A0A5K1FYK1-F1
#
_cell.length_a   1.000
_cell.length_b   1.000
_cell.length_c   1.000
_cell.angle_alpha   90.00
_cell.angle_beta   90.00
_cell.angle_gamma   90.00
#
_symmetry.space_group_name_H-M   'P 1'
#
loop_
_entity.id
_entity.type
_entity.pdbx_description
1 polymer ?
#
loop_
_entity_poly.entity_id
_entity_poly.type
_entity_poly.pdbx_seq_one_letter_code
_entity_poly.pdbx_strand_id
1 'polypeptide(L)'
;MGEVVESEIPNGDAANGDGAPPEEPSAEAGELPLSKSARKRLLKQQRREEKKAEKKKAAKEEKRRKAEERRREWQEKISSVATEEERAAIEESRLAARRERMEARAGERERKRQKLTKGMEEGQRIVVDLDFPGLMAPAEINSLMQQVIHGLESRYCENF
;
A
#
# COMPACT_ATOMS: atom_id res chain seq x y z
N MET A 1 53.23 7.29 -26.22
CA MET A 1 52.19 8.06 -26.94
C MET A 1 51.21 7.06 -27.52
N GLY A 2 49.94 7.17 -27.15
CA GLY A 2 48.88 6.21 -27.51
C GLY A 2 47.73 6.33 -26.52
N GLU A 3 47.09 7.50 -26.55
CA GLU A 3 45.94 7.89 -25.73
C GLU A 3 44.67 7.40 -26.46
N VAL A 4 43.82 6.61 -25.80
CA VAL A 4 42.50 6.21 -26.31
C VAL A 4 41.46 6.43 -25.21
N VAL A 5 41.07 7.70 -25.09
CA VAL A 5 39.71 8.26 -25.06
C VAL A 5 38.57 7.35 -24.57
N GLU A 6 38.00 7.77 -23.42
CA GLU A 6 36.66 7.44 -22.92
C GLU A 6 35.57 7.68 -23.97
N SER A 7 34.64 6.74 -24.10
CA SER A 7 33.40 6.92 -24.86
C SER A 7 32.20 6.70 -23.94
N GLU A 8 31.76 7.76 -23.27
CA GLU A 8 30.38 7.90 -22.81
C GLU A 8 29.55 8.45 -23.99
N ILE A 9 28.54 7.70 -24.42
CA ILE A 9 27.59 8.18 -25.43
C ILE A 9 26.47 8.95 -24.71
N PRO A 10 26.22 10.22 -25.07
CA PRO A 10 25.11 11.02 -24.58
C PRO A 10 23.87 10.82 -25.46
N ASN A 11 22.69 10.87 -24.87
CA ASN A 11 21.41 11.14 -25.53
C ASN A 11 20.40 11.43 -24.41
N GLY A 12 19.67 12.53 -24.37
CA GLY A 12 19.44 13.59 -25.33
C GLY A 12 18.16 14.29 -24.87
N ASP A 13 18.30 15.54 -24.45
CA ASP A 13 17.19 16.40 -24.07
C ASP A 13 16.23 16.62 -25.25
N ALA A 14 14.94 16.44 -24.99
CA ALA A 14 13.86 17.04 -25.77
C ALA A 14 13.17 18.08 -24.88
N ALA A 15 13.43 19.34 -25.21
CA ALA A 15 12.90 20.52 -24.55
C ALA A 15 11.54 20.95 -25.12
N ASN A 16 10.82 21.69 -24.27
CA ASN A 16 9.67 22.58 -24.47
C ASN A 16 8.27 21.95 -24.34
N GLY A 17 7.34 22.51 -23.57
CA GLY A 17 7.30 23.87 -22.99
C GLY A 17 6.25 24.05 -21.90
N ASP A 18 6.41 25.19 -21.23
CA ASP A 18 5.40 26.00 -20.55
C ASP A 18 4.66 25.40 -19.35
N GLY A 19 5.23 25.65 -18.18
CA GLY A 19 4.54 25.60 -16.89
C GLY A 19 5.39 26.30 -15.85
N ALA A 20 5.01 27.53 -15.51
CA ALA A 20 5.61 28.40 -14.52
C ALA A 20 6.11 27.68 -13.24
N PRO A 21 7.17 28.18 -12.58
CA PRO A 21 7.68 27.58 -11.34
C PRO A 21 6.54 27.43 -10.32
N PRO A 22 6.45 26.31 -9.58
CA PRO A 22 5.45 26.18 -8.54
C PRO A 22 5.70 27.29 -7.51
N GLU A 23 4.70 28.15 -7.40
CA GLU A 23 4.61 29.24 -6.46
C GLU A 23 5.18 28.83 -5.10
N GLU A 24 6.10 29.64 -4.60
CA GLU A 24 6.42 29.66 -3.18
C GLU A 24 5.12 29.70 -2.39
N PRO A 25 4.98 28.97 -1.27
CA PRO A 25 3.87 29.23 -0.37
C PRO A 25 4.09 30.62 0.22
N SER A 26 3.50 31.63 -0.42
CA SER A 26 3.17 32.91 0.16
C SER A 26 2.27 32.64 1.36
N ALA A 27 2.91 32.39 2.49
CA ALA A 27 2.29 32.26 3.78
C ALA A 27 2.21 33.64 4.44
N GLU A 28 1.68 34.62 3.72
CA GLU A 28 1.06 35.80 4.36
C GLU A 28 -0.42 35.50 4.62
N ALA A 29 -0.67 34.41 5.36
CA ALA A 29 -1.89 34.23 6.13
C ALA A 29 -1.54 34.63 7.56
N GLY A 30 -2.04 35.80 7.98
CA GLY A 30 -1.70 36.43 9.25
C GLY A 30 -1.45 35.44 10.37
N GLU A 31 -0.22 35.48 10.91
CA GLU A 31 0.19 34.67 12.06
C GLU A 31 -0.64 35.07 13.28
N LEU A 32 -1.84 34.50 13.42
CA LEU A 32 -2.44 34.39 14.73
C LEU A 32 -1.47 33.55 15.55
N PRO A 33 -0.85 34.09 16.62
CA PRO A 33 0.15 33.36 17.36
C PRO A 33 -0.48 32.10 17.90
N LEU A 34 -0.07 30.94 17.34
CA LEU A 34 -0.49 29.62 17.78
C LEU A 34 -0.59 29.62 19.31
N SER A 35 -1.79 29.32 19.84
CA SER A 35 -2.01 29.23 21.27
C SER A 35 -0.87 28.43 21.93
N LYS A 36 -0.45 28.80 23.13
CA LYS A 36 0.64 28.12 23.87
C LYS A 36 0.48 26.59 23.87
N SER A 37 -0.78 26.12 23.87
CA SER A 37 -1.14 24.70 23.76
C SER A 37 -0.88 24.09 22.37
N ALA A 38 -1.16 24.82 21.28
CA ALA A 38 -0.94 24.40 19.90
C ALA A 38 0.57 24.31 19.58
N ARG A 39 1.37 25.31 20.02
CA ARG A 39 2.84 25.26 19.89
C ARG A 39 3.43 24.04 20.61
N LYS A 40 2.96 23.77 21.83
CA LYS A 40 3.39 22.60 22.62
C LYS A 40 2.98 21.26 21.97
N ARG A 41 1.81 21.17 21.33
CA ARG A 41 1.35 19.98 20.59
C ARG A 41 2.22 19.72 19.36
N LEU A 42 2.54 20.76 18.59
CA LEU A 42 3.38 20.69 17.39
C LEU A 42 4.81 20.24 17.74
N LEU A 43 5.44 20.84 18.74
CA LEU A 43 6.76 20.41 19.23
C LEU A 43 6.76 18.96 19.72
N LYS A 44 5.68 18.50 20.34
CA LYS A 44 5.53 17.10 20.78
C LYS A 44 5.37 16.15 19.60
N GLN A 45 4.69 16.57 18.54
CA GLN A 45 4.54 15.80 17.31
C GLN A 45 5.87 15.66 16.58
N GLN A 46 6.61 16.75 16.38
CA GLN A 46 7.94 16.75 15.78
C GLN A 46 8.89 15.82 16.53
N ARG A 47 8.98 15.94 17.87
CA ARG A 47 9.79 15.04 18.70
C ARG A 47 9.40 13.57 18.57
N ARG A 48 8.12 13.26 18.33
CA ARG A 48 7.65 11.87 18.12
C ARG A 48 8.02 11.38 16.73
N GLU A 49 7.91 12.22 15.71
CA GLU A 49 8.27 11.90 14.34
C GLU A 49 9.78 11.71 14.18
N GLU A 50 10.59 12.58 14.77
CA GLU A 50 12.05 12.44 14.85
C GLU A 50 12.45 11.13 15.53
N LYS A 51 11.90 10.84 16.72
CA LYS A 51 12.16 9.57 17.42
C LYS A 51 11.69 8.35 16.64
N LYS A 52 10.58 8.44 15.91
CA LYS A 52 10.11 7.36 15.02
C LYS A 52 11.06 7.18 13.84
N ALA A 53 11.54 8.27 13.25
CA ALA A 53 12.48 8.24 12.14
C ALA A 53 13.84 7.67 12.57
N GLU A 54 14.36 8.07 13.73
CA GLU A 54 15.59 7.53 14.31
C GLU A 54 15.47 6.02 14.57
N LYS A 55 14.39 5.58 15.25
CA LYS A 55 14.13 4.14 15.47
C LYS A 55 13.99 3.37 14.16
N LYS A 56 13.34 3.96 13.15
CA LYS A 56 13.20 3.35 11.82
C LYS A 56 14.54 3.25 11.09
N LYS A 57 15.41 4.26 11.22
CA LYS A 57 16.78 4.24 10.67
C LYS A 57 17.62 3.16 11.36
N ALA A 58 17.65 3.13 12.69
CA ALA A 58 18.36 2.12 13.46
C ALA A 58 17.88 0.69 13.14
N ALA A 59 16.57 0.46 13.08
CA ALA A 59 16.00 -0.85 12.70
C ALA A 59 16.34 -1.23 11.25
N LYS A 60 16.39 -0.27 10.33
CA LYS A 60 16.77 -0.52 8.93
C LYS A 60 18.25 -0.87 8.82
N GLU A 61 19.11 -0.21 9.59
CA GLU A 61 20.54 -0.47 9.64
C GLU A 61 20.84 -1.85 10.25
N GLU A 62 20.24 -2.18 11.39
CA GLU A 62 20.36 -3.51 12.00
C GLU A 62 19.88 -4.61 11.06
N LYS A 63 18.74 -4.38 10.39
CA LYS A 63 18.20 -5.33 9.40
C LYS A 63 19.14 -5.50 8.21
N ARG A 64 19.79 -4.42 7.75
CA ARG A 64 20.78 -4.46 6.67
C ARG A 64 22.01 -5.26 7.11
N ARG A 65 22.56 -4.97 8.29
CA ARG A 65 23.72 -5.69 8.85
C ARG A 65 23.46 -7.19 8.97
N LYS A 66 22.34 -7.58 9.60
CA LYS A 66 21.94 -8.99 9.72
C LYS A 66 21.66 -9.65 8.36
N ALA A 67 21.18 -8.90 7.37
CA ALA A 67 20.98 -9.43 6.02
C ALA A 67 22.30 -9.66 5.28
N GLU A 68 23.27 -8.77 5.50
CA GLU A 68 24.63 -8.88 4.95
C GLU A 68 25.40 -10.04 5.58
N GLU A 69 25.35 -10.18 6.91
CA GLU A 69 25.89 -11.34 7.65
C GLU A 69 25.31 -12.64 7.09
N ARG A 70 23.97 -12.76 6.99
CA ARG A 70 23.32 -13.95 6.40
C ARG A 70 23.69 -14.18 4.94
N ARG A 71 23.92 -13.12 4.15
CA ARG A 71 24.33 -13.26 2.74
C ARG A 71 25.76 -13.80 2.67
N ARG A 72 26.65 -13.30 3.53
CA ARG A 72 28.04 -13.76 3.61
C ARG A 72 28.11 -15.21 4.06
N GLU A 73 27.43 -15.58 5.15
CA GLU A 73 27.35 -16.96 5.63
C GLU A 73 26.78 -17.90 4.56
N TRP A 74 25.80 -17.44 3.80
CA TRP A 74 25.24 -18.23 2.70
C TRP A 74 26.23 -18.41 1.55
N GLN A 75 26.95 -17.34 1.17
CA GLN A 75 27.98 -17.42 0.14
C GLN A 75 29.11 -18.36 0.57
N GLU A 76 29.53 -18.31 1.83
CA GLU A 76 30.53 -19.21 2.41
C GLU A 76 30.06 -20.68 2.40
N LYS A 77 28.78 -20.93 2.71
CA LYS A 77 28.15 -22.25 2.59
C LYS A 77 28.11 -22.75 1.15
N ILE A 78 27.79 -21.89 0.17
CA ILE A 78 27.82 -22.30 -1.25
C ILE A 78 29.26 -22.55 -1.71
N SER A 79 30.21 -21.69 -1.33
CA SER A 79 31.61 -21.83 -1.75
C SER A 79 32.32 -23.03 -1.12
N SER A 80 31.85 -23.50 0.04
CA SER A 80 32.39 -24.71 0.70
C SER A 80 31.87 -26.01 0.10
N VAL A 81 30.84 -25.98 -0.76
CA VAL A 81 30.41 -27.15 -1.55
C VAL A 81 31.44 -27.42 -2.64
N ALA A 82 31.87 -28.68 -2.77
CA ALA A 82 33.03 -29.05 -3.60
C ALA A 82 32.71 -29.17 -5.10
N THR A 83 31.46 -29.43 -5.48
CA THR A 83 31.07 -29.64 -6.89
C THR A 83 30.18 -28.52 -7.42
N GLU A 84 30.31 -28.17 -8.70
CA GLU A 84 29.51 -27.12 -9.34
C GLU A 84 28.04 -27.52 -9.51
N GLU A 85 27.78 -28.81 -9.74
CA GLU A 85 26.43 -29.36 -9.90
C GLU A 85 25.62 -29.28 -8.61
N GLU A 86 26.22 -29.58 -7.45
CA GLU A 86 25.54 -29.45 -6.15
C GLU A 86 25.26 -27.98 -5.80
N ARG A 87 26.17 -27.06 -6.17
CA ARG A 87 25.94 -25.62 -6.01
C ARG A 87 24.74 -25.14 -6.82
N ALA A 88 24.65 -25.56 -8.09
CA ALA A 88 23.52 -25.23 -8.95
C ALA A 88 22.19 -25.78 -8.41
N ALA A 89 22.18 -27.03 -7.93
CA ALA A 89 20.99 -27.65 -7.35
C ALA A 89 20.49 -26.92 -6.07
N ILE A 90 21.42 -26.45 -5.21
CA ILE A 90 21.09 -25.68 -4.02
C ILE A 90 20.49 -24.30 -4.39
N GLU A 91 21.02 -23.66 -5.42
CA GLU A 91 20.47 -22.38 -5.91
C GLU A 91 19.09 -22.55 -6.55
N GLU A 92 18.91 -23.58 -7.38
CA GLU A 92 17.66 -23.90 -8.04
C GLU A 92 16.55 -24.23 -7.04
N SER A 93 16.82 -25.12 -6.07
CA SER A 93 15.84 -25.47 -5.03
C SER A 93 15.40 -24.25 -4.22
N ARG A 94 16.33 -23.33 -3.90
CA ARG A 94 16.01 -22.08 -3.22
C ARG A 94 15.19 -21.12 -4.10
N LEU A 95 15.50 -21.05 -5.39
CA LEU A 95 14.75 -20.24 -6.35
C LEU A 95 13.33 -20.78 -6.52
N ALA A 96 13.17 -22.10 -6.65
CA ALA A 96 11.88 -22.79 -6.73
C ALA A 96 11.03 -22.52 -5.48
N ALA A 97 11.59 -22.68 -4.27
CA ALA A 97 10.88 -22.37 -3.02
C ALA A 97 10.50 -20.88 -2.90
N ARG A 98 11.30 -19.97 -3.46
CA ARG A 98 10.94 -18.55 -3.54
C ARG A 98 9.79 -18.32 -4.52
N ARG A 99 9.86 -18.93 -5.69
CA ARG A 99 8.85 -18.84 -6.74
C ARG A 99 7.50 -19.33 -6.24
N GLU A 100 7.46 -20.52 -5.64
CA GLU A 100 6.25 -21.12 -5.06
C GLU A 100 5.61 -20.19 -4.00
N ARG A 101 6.41 -19.66 -3.06
CA ARG A 101 5.89 -18.71 -2.05
C ARG A 101 5.34 -17.42 -2.66
N MET A 102 5.96 -16.94 -3.74
CA MET A 102 5.50 -15.73 -4.42
C MET A 102 4.21 -16.00 -5.21
N GLU A 103 4.12 -17.14 -5.90
CA GLU A 103 2.94 -17.59 -6.62
C GLU A 103 1.76 -17.84 -5.67
N ALA A 104 1.99 -18.47 -4.51
CA ALA A 104 0.96 -18.67 -3.49
C ALA A 104 0.40 -17.33 -2.98
N ARG A 105 1.28 -16.35 -2.71
CA ARG A 105 0.87 -14.99 -2.28
C ARG A 105 0.14 -14.24 -3.40
N ALA A 106 0.61 -14.37 -4.64
CA ALA A 106 -0.03 -13.75 -5.79
C ALA A 106 -1.42 -14.34 -6.03
N GLY A 107 -1.56 -15.66 -5.99
CA GLY A 107 -2.84 -16.36 -6.11
C GLY A 107 -3.81 -16.01 -4.99
N GLU A 108 -3.36 -15.90 -3.74
CA GLU A 108 -4.22 -15.48 -2.62
C GLU A 108 -4.74 -14.04 -2.80
N ARG A 109 -3.85 -13.12 -3.22
CA ARG A 109 -4.22 -11.73 -3.52
C ARG A 109 -5.20 -11.66 -4.68
N GLU A 110 -4.95 -12.44 -5.72
CA GLU A 110 -5.82 -12.50 -6.89
C GLU A 110 -7.20 -13.03 -6.52
N ARG A 111 -7.28 -14.11 -5.74
CA ARG A 111 -8.56 -14.64 -5.23
C ARG A 111 -9.32 -13.61 -4.40
N LYS A 112 -8.63 -12.84 -3.55
CA LYS A 112 -9.26 -11.76 -2.77
C LYS A 112 -9.78 -10.65 -3.68
N ARG A 113 -9.00 -10.26 -4.70
CA ARG A 113 -9.38 -9.28 -5.70
C ARG A 113 -10.62 -9.74 -6.47
N GLN A 114 -10.61 -10.97 -6.99
CA GLN A 114 -11.73 -11.57 -7.72
C GLN A 114 -13.00 -11.67 -6.87
N LYS A 115 -12.89 -12.02 -5.59
CA LYS A 115 -14.05 -12.01 -4.68
C LYS A 115 -14.63 -10.61 -4.51
N LEU A 116 -13.77 -9.60 -4.41
CA LEU A 116 -14.20 -8.21 -4.27
C LEU A 116 -14.86 -7.71 -5.56
N THR A 117 -14.23 -7.94 -6.72
CA THR A 117 -14.78 -7.54 -8.03
C THR A 117 -16.10 -8.23 -8.31
N LYS A 118 -16.18 -9.54 -8.05
CA LYS A 118 -17.42 -10.30 -8.17
C LYS A 118 -18.53 -9.77 -7.26
N GLY A 119 -18.20 -9.38 -6.03
CA GLY A 119 -19.17 -8.76 -5.12
C GLY A 119 -19.62 -7.36 -5.56
N MET A 120 -18.78 -6.62 -6.29
CA MET A 120 -19.15 -5.35 -6.90
C MET A 120 -20.04 -5.56 -8.14
N GLU A 121 -19.76 -6.57 -8.95
CA GLU A 121 -20.54 -6.92 -10.15
C GLU A 121 -21.93 -7.49 -9.81
N GLU A 122 -22.00 -8.44 -8.88
CA GLU A 122 -23.25 -9.09 -8.47
C GLU A 122 -24.08 -8.22 -7.51
N GLY A 123 -23.45 -7.22 -6.88
CA GLY A 123 -24.03 -6.39 -5.82
C GLY A 123 -24.22 -7.14 -4.50
N GLN A 124 -24.54 -6.40 -3.43
CA GLN A 124 -24.81 -7.01 -2.12
C GLN A 124 -26.26 -7.50 -2.04
N ARG A 125 -26.45 -8.78 -1.71
CA ARG A 125 -27.77 -9.33 -1.39
C ARG A 125 -28.19 -8.86 0.00
N ILE A 126 -29.23 -8.03 0.05
CA ILE A 126 -29.87 -7.55 1.28
C ILE A 126 -31.18 -8.32 1.44
N VAL A 127 -31.34 -9.01 2.56
CA VAL A 127 -32.58 -9.71 2.93
C VAL A 127 -33.22 -8.93 4.07
N VAL A 128 -34.47 -8.50 3.87
CA VAL A 128 -35.29 -7.89 4.90
C VAL A 128 -36.20 -8.97 5.44
N ASP A 129 -36.01 -9.33 6.71
CA ASP A 129 -36.92 -10.23 7.40
C ASP A 129 -38.22 -9.47 7.70
N LEU A 130 -39.35 -10.13 7.50
CA LEU A 130 -40.69 -9.56 7.69
C LEU A 130 -41.55 -10.44 8.62
N ASP A 131 -40.95 -11.40 9.34
CA ASP A 131 -41.67 -12.34 10.22
C ASP A 131 -42.00 -11.75 11.60
N PHE A 132 -42.58 -10.54 11.62
CA PHE A 132 -43.04 -9.89 12.85
C PHE A 132 -44.29 -8.99 12.69
N PRO A 133 -45.22 -9.22 11.71
CA PRO A 133 -46.34 -8.31 11.50
C PRO A 133 -47.33 -8.32 12.66
N GLY A 134 -47.47 -9.44 13.37
CA GLY A 134 -48.36 -9.58 14.54
C GLY A 134 -47.91 -8.81 15.78
N LEU A 135 -46.67 -8.28 15.77
CA LEU A 135 -46.11 -7.48 16.87
C LEU A 135 -46.23 -5.97 16.62
N MET A 136 -46.68 -5.56 15.43
CA MET A 136 -46.71 -4.16 15.00
C MET A 136 -48.13 -3.59 15.02
N ALA A 137 -48.24 -2.32 15.42
CA ALA A 137 -49.46 -1.55 15.24
C ALA A 137 -49.69 -1.25 13.74
N PRO A 138 -50.94 -1.03 13.30
CA PRO A 138 -51.24 -0.74 11.89
C PRO A 138 -50.48 0.46 11.32
N ALA A 139 -50.19 1.47 12.14
CA ALA A 139 -49.39 2.63 11.75
C ALA A 139 -47.90 2.27 11.48
N GLU A 140 -47.34 1.33 12.25
CA GLU A 140 -45.95 0.87 12.10
C GLU A 140 -45.80 0.03 10.83
N ILE A 141 -46.81 -0.79 10.49
CA ILE A 141 -46.87 -1.53 9.22
C ILE A 141 -46.84 -0.58 8.02
N ASN A 142 -47.61 0.51 8.07
CA ASN A 142 -47.61 1.53 7.02
C ASN A 142 -46.27 2.25 6.91
N SER A 143 -45.61 2.54 8.04
CA SER A 143 -44.27 3.13 8.05
C SER A 143 -43.23 2.17 7.45
N LEU A 144 -43.27 0.88 7.82
CA LEU A 144 -42.38 -0.14 7.28
C LEU A 144 -42.50 -0.27 5.75
N MET A 145 -43.72 -0.26 5.23
CA MET A 145 -43.96 -0.28 3.79
C MET A 145 -43.32 0.92 3.09
N GLN A 146 -43.46 2.13 3.63
CA GLN A 146 -42.81 3.32 3.07
C GLN A 146 -41.28 3.22 3.12
N GLN A 147 -40.71 2.69 4.22
CA GLN A 147 -39.27 2.48 4.35
C GLN A 147 -38.73 1.49 3.30
N VAL A 148 -39.46 0.41 3.03
CA VAL A 148 -39.09 -0.56 1.98
C VAL A 148 -39.15 0.08 0.59
N ILE A 149 -40.22 0.82 0.29
CA ILE A 149 -40.36 1.53 -0.99
C ILE A 149 -39.20 2.51 -1.21
N HIS A 150 -38.97 3.40 -0.24
CA HIS A 150 -37.91 4.41 -0.31
C HIS A 150 -36.50 3.76 -0.44
N GLY A 151 -36.27 2.65 0.28
CA GLY A 151 -35.03 1.89 0.20
C GLY A 151 -34.80 1.17 -1.14
N LEU A 152 -35.87 0.86 -1.88
CA LEU A 152 -35.77 0.31 -3.24
C LEU A 152 -35.56 1.43 -4.26
N GLU A 153 -36.34 2.51 -4.20
CA GLU A 153 -36.24 3.66 -5.12
C GLU A 153 -34.86 4.32 -5.08
N SER A 154 -34.25 4.45 -3.89
CA SER A 154 -32.91 5.01 -3.74
C SER A 154 -31.85 4.27 -4.58
N ARG A 155 -32.03 2.97 -4.85
CA ARG A 155 -31.11 2.20 -5.70
C ARG A 155 -31.34 2.41 -7.20
N TYR A 156 -32.55 2.76 -7.61
CA TYR A 156 -32.87 3.00 -9.03
C TYR A 156 -32.49 4.42 -9.47
N CYS A 157 -32.42 5.37 -8.54
CA CYS A 157 -32.02 6.76 -8.84
C CYS A 157 -30.50 6.98 -8.93
N GLU A 158 -29.65 6.11 -8.36
CA GLU A 158 -28.18 6.21 -8.48
C GLU A 158 -27.62 5.64 -9.79
N ASN A 159 -28.45 4.99 -10.62
CA ASN A 159 -28.05 4.33 -11.86
C ASN A 159 -28.49 5.08 -13.14
N PHE A 160 -28.86 6.37 -13.03
CA PHE A 160 -29.15 7.25 -14.16
C PHE A 160 -28.30 8.52 -14.12
#